data_AF-A0A4Q3EEX1-F1
#
_entry.id   AF-A0A4Q3EEX1-F1
#
_cell.length_a   1.000
_cell.length_b   1.000
_cell.length_c   1.000
_cell.angle_alpha   90.00
_cell.angle_beta   90.00
_cell.angle_gamma   90.00
#
_symmetry.space_group_name_H-M   'P 1'
#
loop_
_entity.id
_entity.type
_entity.pdbx_description
1 polymer ?
#
loop_
_entity_poly.entity_id
_entity_poly.type
_entity_poly.pdbx_seq_one_letter_code
_entity_poly.pdbx_strand_id
1 'polypeptide(L)'
;MNRLQTPDYAVFLIYFLIVALYGWWVYQRKKTAIASSKDYFLAEGSLTWWAIGSSLIASNISAEQFIGMSGSGFQMGLAISSYEFMAALTLVIVAVFFIPVYLKNKIFTMPQFLHQRYNGTVAMIMAIFWLLLYIVVNLMSILYLGALAISGISGFSVVLCIILLAIFSIIIALGGMKVIGYTDVIQVFFLILGGLVASYIALNLVSEKSGTTGVFNGLKLLAANADDHFHMIFHKDNKNYMDLPGLSVLIGGLWITNLNYWGCNQYITQRALGADLKTARGGLLFAAFLKILMPVIVVIPGIAAYVLYQKGMFHTEMLTSTGATDVNKAYPAILNLLPVGMKGVAFAALTAAIVASLAGKVNSIATIFTLDIYKKVIKPDASETNLVNLGKIAVV
;
A
#
# COMPACT_ATOMS: atom_id res chain seq x y z
N MET A 1 16.81 14.22 16.45
CA MET A 1 16.55 13.05 15.56
C MET A 1 17.82 12.24 15.41
N ASN A 2 17.87 11.03 15.96
CA ASN A 2 19.04 10.16 15.78
C ASN A 2 19.04 9.62 14.34
N ARG A 3 20.10 9.90 13.58
CA ARG A 3 20.28 9.34 12.22
C ARG A 3 20.42 7.82 12.31
N LEU A 4 20.13 7.11 11.22
CA LEU A 4 20.41 5.67 11.12
C LEU A 4 21.88 5.41 11.46
N GLN A 5 22.13 4.39 12.29
CA GLN A 5 23.47 3.97 12.66
C GLN A 5 23.98 2.88 11.72
N THR A 6 25.27 2.58 11.76
CA THR A 6 25.89 1.54 10.90
C THR A 6 25.15 0.19 10.94
N PRO A 7 24.69 -0.33 12.10
CA PRO A 7 23.92 -1.57 12.13
C PRO A 7 22.56 -1.45 11.41
N ASP A 8 21.92 -0.28 11.41
CA ASP A 8 20.66 -0.06 10.70
C ASP A 8 20.86 -0.16 9.18
N TYR A 9 21.95 0.42 8.67
CA TYR A 9 22.31 0.32 7.26
C TYR A 9 22.68 -1.11 6.86
N ALA A 10 23.36 -1.86 7.73
CA ALA A 10 23.66 -3.27 7.49
C ALA A 10 22.37 -4.11 7.40
N VAL A 11 21.42 -3.92 8.32
CA VAL A 11 20.11 -4.58 8.29
C VAL A 11 19.35 -4.23 7.01
N PHE A 12 19.33 -2.94 6.64
CA PHE A 12 18.72 -2.48 5.40
C PHE A 12 19.34 -3.14 4.16
N LEU A 13 20.67 -3.22 4.10
CA LEU A 13 21.37 -3.84 2.97
C LEU A 13 21.09 -5.36 2.90
N ILE A 14 21.09 -6.06 4.03
CA ILE A 14 20.74 -7.48 4.10
C ILE A 14 19.32 -7.70 3.58
N TYR A 15 18.36 -6.90 4.05
CA TYR A 15 16.99 -6.94 3.58
C TYR A 15 16.90 -6.73 2.06
N PHE A 16 17.57 -5.69 1.56
CA PHE A 16 17.59 -5.38 0.13
C PHE A 16 18.16 -6.54 -0.69
N LEU A 17 19.26 -7.15 -0.24
CA LEU A 17 19.84 -8.32 -0.90
C LEU A 17 18.88 -9.51 -0.89
N ILE A 18 18.16 -9.77 0.20
CA ILE A 18 17.16 -10.84 0.27
C ILE A 18 16.08 -10.63 -0.80
N VAL A 19 15.51 -9.42 -0.88
CA VAL A 19 14.44 -9.12 -1.85
C VAL A 19 14.97 -9.15 -3.28
N ALA A 20 16.14 -8.57 -3.54
CA ALA A 20 16.75 -8.53 -4.87
C ALA A 20 17.12 -9.94 -5.37
N LEU A 21 17.76 -10.75 -4.52
CA LEU A 21 18.12 -12.13 -4.86
C LEU A 21 16.88 -13.01 -5.05
N TYR A 22 15.86 -12.84 -4.21
CA TYR A 22 14.60 -13.55 -4.37
C TYR A 22 13.87 -13.15 -5.65
N GLY A 23 13.77 -11.85 -5.94
CA GLY A 23 13.18 -11.34 -7.18
C GLY A 23 13.90 -11.85 -8.41
N TRP A 24 15.24 -11.85 -8.40
CA TRP A 24 16.06 -12.42 -9.47
C TRP A 24 15.86 -13.93 -9.62
N TRP A 25 15.81 -14.67 -8.50
CA TRP A 25 15.53 -16.11 -8.52
C TRP A 25 14.15 -16.43 -9.10
N VAL A 26 13.11 -15.68 -8.71
CA VAL A 26 11.75 -15.80 -9.27
C VAL A 26 11.78 -15.49 -10.76
N TYR A 27 12.43 -14.40 -11.16
CA TYR A 27 12.56 -14.00 -12.56
C TYR A 27 13.18 -15.13 -13.40
N GLN A 28 14.28 -15.72 -12.94
CA GLN A 28 14.95 -16.81 -13.66
C GLN A 28 14.11 -18.08 -13.72
N ARG A 29 13.50 -18.50 -12.60
CA ARG A 29 12.69 -19.72 -12.56
C ARG A 29 11.38 -19.64 -13.32
N LYS A 30 10.81 -18.44 -13.43
CA LYS A 30 9.51 -18.20 -14.05
C LYS A 30 9.63 -17.57 -15.45
N LYS A 31 10.85 -17.50 -15.99
CA LYS A 31 11.12 -17.07 -17.35
C LYS A 31 10.62 -18.13 -18.34
N THR A 32 9.60 -17.78 -19.12
CA THR A 32 9.10 -18.63 -20.20
C THR A 32 9.87 -18.33 -21.50
N ALA A 33 10.15 -19.35 -22.33
CA ALA A 33 10.87 -19.18 -23.60
C ALA A 33 10.17 -18.25 -24.60
N ILE A 34 8.84 -18.13 -24.52
CA ILE A 34 8.03 -17.14 -25.21
C ILE A 34 7.12 -16.50 -24.16
N ALA A 35 7.47 -15.30 -23.69
CA ALA A 35 6.63 -14.56 -22.75
C ALA A 35 5.48 -13.91 -23.51
N SER A 36 4.25 -14.40 -23.29
CA SER A 36 3.06 -13.67 -23.73
C SER A 36 2.93 -12.39 -22.91
N SER A 37 2.30 -11.36 -23.48
CA SER A 37 1.98 -10.12 -22.78
C SER A 37 1.13 -10.38 -21.54
N LYS A 38 0.22 -11.37 -21.59
CA LYS A 38 -0.58 -11.81 -20.42
C LYS A 38 0.29 -12.41 -19.32
N ASP A 39 1.26 -13.24 -19.68
CA ASP A 39 2.20 -13.81 -18.71
C ASP A 39 3.02 -12.71 -18.02
N TYR A 40 3.49 -11.73 -18.79
CA TYR A 40 4.24 -10.58 -18.29
C TYR A 40 3.41 -9.66 -17.39
N PHE A 41 2.23 -9.22 -17.84
CA PHE A 41 1.42 -8.22 -17.14
C PHE A 41 0.53 -8.79 -16.03
N LEU A 42 0.11 -10.06 -16.11
CA LEU A 42 -0.87 -10.65 -15.19
C LEU A 42 -0.37 -11.87 -14.44
N ALA A 43 0.81 -12.41 -14.78
CA ALA A 43 1.31 -13.63 -14.15
C ALA A 43 0.35 -14.83 -14.32
N GLU A 44 -0.24 -14.98 -15.51
CA GLU A 44 -1.29 -15.94 -15.83
C GLU A 44 -0.99 -17.37 -15.30
N GLY A 45 -1.90 -17.89 -14.46
CA GLY A 45 -1.84 -19.23 -13.86
C GLY A 45 -0.72 -19.47 -12.84
N SER A 46 0.07 -18.45 -12.49
CA SER A 46 1.35 -18.67 -11.79
C SER A 46 1.39 -18.18 -10.33
N LEU A 47 0.46 -17.31 -9.92
CA LEU A 47 0.36 -16.80 -8.55
C LEU A 47 -0.52 -17.73 -7.70
N THR A 48 -0.06 -18.01 -6.49
CA THR A 48 -0.82 -18.73 -5.46
C THR A 48 -1.77 -17.77 -4.73
N TRP A 49 -2.77 -18.31 -4.02
CA TRP A 49 -3.78 -17.49 -3.33
C TRP A 49 -3.14 -16.55 -2.29
N TRP A 50 -2.16 -17.04 -1.53
CA TRP A 50 -1.45 -16.24 -0.54
C TRP A 50 -0.56 -15.17 -1.19
N ALA A 51 0.02 -15.44 -2.36
CA ALA A 51 0.78 -14.43 -3.11
C ALA A 51 -0.16 -13.33 -3.63
N ILE A 52 -1.33 -13.68 -4.15
CA ILE A 52 -2.35 -12.70 -4.57
C ILE A 52 -2.77 -11.84 -3.38
N GLY A 53 -3.17 -12.46 -2.26
CA GLY A 53 -3.64 -11.71 -1.09
C GLY A 53 -2.57 -10.82 -0.47
N SER A 54 -1.34 -11.33 -0.31
CA SER A 54 -0.21 -10.51 0.12
C SER A 54 0.04 -9.36 -0.86
N SER A 55 0.08 -9.63 -2.16
CA SER A 55 0.33 -8.60 -3.17
C SER A 55 -0.74 -7.50 -3.21
N LEU A 56 -2.01 -7.86 -2.99
CA LEU A 56 -3.11 -6.90 -2.82
C LEU A 56 -2.88 -5.97 -1.62
N ILE A 57 -2.40 -6.51 -0.51
CA ILE A 57 -2.09 -5.75 0.71
C ILE A 57 -0.81 -4.93 0.53
N ALA A 58 0.26 -5.50 -0.01
CA ALA A 58 1.53 -4.81 -0.28
C ALA A 58 1.31 -3.54 -1.11
N SER A 59 0.44 -3.66 -2.11
CA SER A 59 0.06 -2.57 -3.01
C SER A 59 -0.62 -1.43 -2.29
N ASN A 60 -1.58 -1.79 -1.43
CA ASN A 60 -2.37 -0.83 -0.70
C ASN A 60 -1.59 -0.18 0.45
N ILE A 61 -0.66 -0.90 1.07
CA ILE A 61 0.23 -0.37 2.10
C ILE A 61 1.31 0.49 1.44
N SER A 62 1.08 1.79 1.41
CA SER A 62 2.04 2.80 0.94
C SER A 62 2.52 3.69 2.10
N ALA A 63 3.37 4.68 1.79
CA ALA A 63 3.71 5.72 2.76
C ALA A 63 2.46 6.44 3.29
N GLU A 64 1.43 6.64 2.45
CA GLU A 64 0.15 7.24 2.83
C GLU A 64 -0.54 6.43 3.92
N GLN A 65 -0.46 5.10 3.84
CA GLN A 65 -1.09 4.23 4.81
C GLN A 65 -0.41 4.35 6.19
N PHE A 66 0.92 4.30 6.25
CA PHE A 66 1.63 4.39 7.53
C PHE A 66 1.62 5.79 8.13
N ILE A 67 1.90 6.80 7.31
CA ILE A 67 2.04 8.19 7.73
C ILE A 67 0.67 8.83 7.89
N GLY A 68 -0.16 8.74 6.86
CA GLY A 68 -1.47 9.35 6.81
C GLY A 68 -2.45 8.73 7.79
N MET A 69 -2.60 7.39 7.82
CA MET A 69 -3.54 6.79 8.80
C MET A 69 -3.06 6.93 10.24
N SER A 70 -1.74 6.95 10.51
CA SER A 70 -1.26 7.25 11.86
C SER A 70 -1.54 8.71 12.23
N GLY A 71 -1.38 9.66 11.29
CA GLY A 71 -1.75 11.05 11.50
C GLY A 71 -3.24 11.23 11.74
N SER A 72 -4.09 10.54 10.95
CA SER A 72 -5.53 10.49 11.20
C SER A 72 -5.87 9.79 12.51
N GLY A 73 -5.13 8.75 12.90
CA GLY A 73 -5.25 8.09 14.20
C GLY A 73 -4.89 9.02 15.37
N PHE A 74 -3.91 9.90 15.18
CA PHE A 74 -3.57 10.95 16.13
C PHE A 74 -4.66 12.03 16.24
N GLN A 75 -5.33 12.36 15.13
CA GLN A 75 -6.33 13.45 15.10
C GLN A 75 -7.76 13.01 15.42
N MET A 76 -8.14 11.81 14.98
CA MET A 76 -9.51 11.30 14.92
C MET A 76 -9.64 9.92 15.57
N GLY A 77 -8.53 9.28 15.94
CA GLY A 77 -8.56 7.99 16.59
C GLY A 77 -8.91 6.82 15.68
N LEU A 78 -9.53 5.80 16.28
CA LEU A 78 -9.86 4.52 15.68
C LEU A 78 -10.94 4.64 14.60
N ALA A 79 -11.72 5.73 14.56
CA ALA A 79 -12.77 5.96 13.57
C ALA A 79 -12.28 5.80 12.12
N ILE A 80 -11.04 6.24 11.83
CA ILE A 80 -10.43 6.13 10.49
C ILE A 80 -10.29 4.67 10.03
N SER A 81 -10.22 3.72 10.97
CA SER A 81 -10.21 2.28 10.69
C SER A 81 -11.45 1.79 9.96
N SER A 82 -12.52 2.59 9.90
CA SER A 82 -13.68 2.32 9.05
C SER A 82 -13.29 2.10 7.58
N TYR A 83 -12.25 2.79 7.08
CA TYR A 83 -11.71 2.54 5.73
C TYR A 83 -11.22 1.09 5.58
N GLU A 84 -10.51 0.57 6.59
CA GLU A 84 -9.93 -0.78 6.58
C GLU A 84 -10.99 -1.87 6.79
N PHE A 85 -11.90 -1.68 7.74
CA PHE A 85 -12.96 -2.64 8.01
C PHE A 85 -13.96 -2.72 6.87
N MET A 86 -14.36 -1.59 6.29
CA MET A 86 -15.23 -1.58 5.12
C MET A 86 -14.53 -2.09 3.87
N ALA A 87 -13.21 -1.89 3.73
CA ALA A 87 -12.42 -2.52 2.69
C ALA A 87 -12.41 -4.05 2.81
N ALA A 88 -12.29 -4.60 4.02
CA ALA A 88 -12.37 -6.05 4.26
C ALA A 88 -13.72 -6.61 3.79
N LEU A 89 -14.83 -5.97 4.16
CA LEU A 89 -16.15 -6.37 3.72
C LEU A 89 -16.33 -6.23 2.19
N THR A 90 -15.79 -5.16 1.60
CA THR A 90 -15.82 -4.93 0.16
C THR A 90 -15.05 -6.03 -0.57
N LEU A 91 -13.87 -6.44 -0.10
CA LEU A 91 -13.10 -7.54 -0.68
C LEU A 91 -13.88 -8.86 -0.72
N VAL A 92 -14.71 -9.14 0.30
CA VAL A 92 -15.62 -10.29 0.29
C VAL A 92 -16.64 -10.16 -0.84
N ILE A 93 -17.26 -8.98 -1.00
CA ILE A 93 -18.21 -8.71 -2.09
C ILE A 93 -17.53 -8.87 -3.45
N VAL A 94 -16.31 -8.34 -3.62
CA VAL A 94 -15.55 -8.46 -4.87
C VAL A 94 -15.23 -9.93 -5.18
N ALA A 95 -14.81 -10.71 -4.17
CA ALA A 95 -14.51 -12.13 -4.33
C ALA A 95 -15.75 -12.96 -4.73
N VAL A 96 -16.90 -12.65 -4.14
CA VAL A 96 -18.15 -13.39 -4.36
C VAL A 96 -18.80 -13.00 -5.69
N PHE A 97 -18.86 -11.70 -6.02
CA PHE A 97 -19.68 -11.19 -7.12
C PHE A 97 -18.89 -10.67 -8.33
N PHE A 98 -17.76 -10.00 -8.14
CA PHE A 98 -17.05 -9.30 -9.23
C PHE A 98 -16.05 -10.23 -9.92
N ILE A 99 -15.15 -10.87 -9.17
CA ILE A 99 -14.12 -11.78 -9.70
C ILE A 99 -14.69 -12.88 -10.61
N PRO A 100 -15.81 -13.55 -10.27
CA PRO A 100 -16.37 -14.57 -11.15
C PRO A 100 -16.76 -14.02 -12.52
N VAL A 101 -17.30 -12.80 -12.57
CA VAL A 101 -17.67 -12.14 -13.81
C VAL A 101 -16.43 -11.83 -14.63
N TYR A 102 -15.39 -11.28 -14.00
CA TYR A 102 -14.15 -10.92 -14.72
C TYR A 102 -13.43 -12.14 -15.28
N LEU A 103 -13.27 -13.20 -14.48
CA LEU A 103 -12.57 -14.41 -14.92
C LEU A 103 -13.36 -15.19 -15.98
N LYS A 104 -14.68 -15.30 -15.83
CA LYS A 104 -15.54 -15.97 -16.83
C LYS A 104 -15.48 -15.27 -18.19
N ASN A 105 -15.38 -13.94 -18.21
CA ASN A 105 -15.31 -13.14 -19.43
C ASN A 105 -13.87 -12.88 -19.92
N LYS A 106 -12.85 -13.48 -19.29
CA LYS A 106 -11.43 -13.30 -19.65
C LYS A 106 -11.04 -11.82 -19.71
N ILE A 107 -11.44 -11.08 -18.68
CA ILE A 107 -11.06 -9.68 -18.49
C ILE A 107 -9.62 -9.62 -17.97
N PHE A 108 -8.77 -8.89 -18.68
CA PHE A 108 -7.37 -8.62 -18.33
C PHE A 108 -7.17 -7.16 -17.91
N THR A 109 -8.01 -6.25 -18.44
CA THR A 109 -8.00 -4.85 -18.05
C THR A 109 -9.39 -4.32 -17.78
N MET A 110 -9.49 -3.35 -16.87
CA MET A 110 -10.75 -2.69 -16.57
C MET A 110 -11.31 -1.90 -17.77
N PRO A 111 -10.49 -1.23 -18.62
CA PRO A 111 -11.00 -0.66 -19.87
C PRO A 111 -11.51 -1.73 -20.85
N GLN A 112 -10.89 -2.91 -20.92
CA GLN A 112 -11.41 -4.03 -21.71
C GLN A 112 -12.79 -4.48 -21.21
N PHE A 113 -13.02 -4.54 -19.90
CA PHE A 113 -14.35 -4.84 -19.35
C PHE A 113 -15.39 -3.82 -19.83
N LEU A 114 -15.07 -2.53 -19.75
CA LEU A 114 -15.98 -1.48 -20.23
C LEU A 114 -16.20 -1.54 -21.75
N HIS A 115 -15.18 -1.94 -22.52
CA HIS A 115 -15.32 -2.14 -23.95
C HIS A 115 -16.31 -3.27 -24.27
N GLN A 116 -16.22 -4.41 -23.56
CA GLN A 116 -17.12 -5.54 -23.78
C GLN A 116 -18.54 -5.26 -23.31
N ARG A 117 -18.69 -4.50 -22.22
CA ARG A 117 -19.99 -4.20 -21.63
C ARG A 117 -20.73 -3.06 -22.33
N TYR A 118 -19.98 -2.07 -22.81
CA TYR A 118 -20.52 -0.85 -23.42
C TYR A 118 -19.98 -0.69 -24.85
N ASN A 119 -18.89 0.06 -25.05
CA ASN A 119 -18.29 0.29 -26.35
C ASN A 119 -16.84 0.80 -26.24
N GLY A 120 -16.17 0.92 -27.39
CA GLY A 120 -14.78 1.39 -27.48
C GLY A 120 -14.55 2.82 -27.01
N THR A 121 -15.53 3.72 -27.20
CA THR A 121 -15.43 5.12 -26.77
C THR A 121 -15.34 5.23 -25.24
N VAL A 122 -16.24 4.55 -24.52
CA VAL A 122 -16.24 4.53 -23.04
C VAL A 122 -14.93 3.92 -22.52
N ALA A 123 -14.48 2.83 -23.13
CA ALA A 123 -13.21 2.19 -22.76
C ALA A 123 -12.00 3.11 -22.96
N MET A 124 -11.94 3.84 -24.08
CA MET A 124 -10.82 4.74 -24.38
C MET A 124 -10.80 5.94 -23.45
N ILE A 125 -11.95 6.56 -23.19
CA ILE A 125 -12.08 7.67 -22.24
C ILE A 125 -11.56 7.23 -20.86
N MET A 126 -11.98 6.05 -20.40
CA MET A 126 -11.56 5.52 -19.11
C MET A 126 -10.07 5.12 -19.08
N ALA A 127 -9.52 4.58 -20.16
CA ALA A 127 -8.09 4.29 -20.26
C ALA A 127 -7.25 5.56 -20.13
N ILE A 128 -7.60 6.63 -20.85
CA ILE A 128 -6.89 7.93 -20.78
C ILE A 128 -7.02 8.53 -19.39
N PHE A 129 -8.24 8.55 -18.83
CA PHE A 129 -8.48 9.08 -17.49
C PHE A 129 -7.67 8.34 -16.43
N TRP A 130 -7.64 7.01 -16.45
CA TRP A 130 -6.84 6.24 -15.50
C TRP A 130 -5.35 6.41 -15.67
N LEU A 131 -4.83 6.50 -16.90
CA LEU A 131 -3.42 6.79 -17.11
C LEU A 131 -3.03 8.14 -16.52
N LEU A 132 -3.83 9.18 -16.77
CA LEU A 132 -3.60 10.51 -16.18
C LEU A 132 -3.67 10.46 -14.65
N LEU A 133 -4.70 9.83 -14.09
CA LEU A 133 -4.85 9.68 -12.64
C LEU A 133 -3.66 8.94 -12.03
N TYR A 134 -3.22 7.83 -12.64
CA TYR A 134 -2.14 7.02 -12.11
C TYR A 134 -0.79 7.71 -12.21
N ILE A 135 -0.50 8.41 -13.30
CA ILE A 135 0.77 9.13 -13.48
C ILE A 135 0.78 10.39 -12.62
N VAL A 136 -0.23 11.25 -12.79
CA VAL A 136 -0.23 12.61 -12.25
C VAL A 136 -0.53 12.63 -10.76
N VAL A 137 -1.47 11.80 -10.32
CA VAL A 137 -1.86 11.78 -8.90
C VAL A 137 -1.09 10.69 -8.18
N ASN A 138 -1.30 9.42 -8.52
CA ASN A 138 -0.79 8.35 -7.67
C ASN A 138 0.74 8.20 -7.71
N LEU A 139 1.35 8.11 -8.89
CA LEU A 139 2.79 7.83 -9.02
C LEU A 139 3.61 8.98 -8.43
N MET A 140 3.26 10.23 -8.77
CA MET A 140 3.93 11.40 -8.21
C MET A 140 3.76 11.51 -6.70
N SER A 141 2.54 11.31 -6.16
CA SER A 141 2.30 11.35 -4.71
C SER A 141 3.07 10.26 -3.96
N ILE A 142 3.07 9.01 -4.45
CA ILE A 142 3.78 7.91 -3.78
C ILE A 142 5.30 8.15 -3.81
N LEU A 143 5.86 8.60 -4.95
CA LEU A 143 7.28 8.94 -5.04
C LEU A 143 7.65 10.06 -4.06
N TYR A 144 6.87 11.14 -4.03
CA TYR A 144 7.16 12.30 -3.20
C TYR A 144 6.99 12.00 -1.70
N LEU A 145 5.84 11.47 -1.28
CA LEU A 145 5.56 11.14 0.12
C LEU A 145 6.48 10.02 0.61
N GLY A 146 6.78 9.03 -0.24
CA GLY A 146 7.74 7.99 0.05
C GLY A 146 9.15 8.55 0.26
N ALA A 147 9.59 9.46 -0.60
CA ALA A 147 10.89 10.12 -0.46
C ALA A 147 10.98 11.00 0.79
N LEU A 148 9.91 11.72 1.15
CA LEU A 148 9.84 12.47 2.41
C LEU A 148 9.98 11.55 3.62
N ALA A 149 9.30 10.41 3.60
CA ALA A 149 9.37 9.42 4.67
C ALA A 149 10.78 8.84 4.85
N ILE A 150 11.41 8.42 3.75
CA ILE A 150 12.77 7.86 3.73
C ILE A 150 13.79 8.93 4.14
N SER A 151 13.65 10.15 3.61
CA SER A 151 14.49 11.30 3.98
C SER A 151 14.41 11.61 5.47
N GLY A 152 13.21 11.64 6.04
CA GLY A 152 12.99 11.91 7.46
C GLY A 152 13.65 10.90 8.41
N ILE A 153 13.80 9.65 7.98
CA ILE A 153 14.40 8.58 8.80
C ILE A 153 15.92 8.46 8.55
N SER A 154 16.35 8.51 7.29
CA SER A 154 17.75 8.30 6.88
C SER A 154 18.61 9.56 7.00
N GLY A 155 18.00 10.74 6.84
CA GLY A 155 18.71 12.02 6.70
C GLY A 155 19.25 12.28 5.29
N PHE A 156 18.96 11.44 4.30
CA PHE A 156 19.30 11.70 2.90
C PHE A 156 18.45 12.82 2.29
N SER A 157 18.94 13.47 1.24
CA SER A 157 18.14 14.48 0.54
C SER A 157 16.90 13.86 -0.10
N VAL A 158 15.79 14.60 -0.13
CA VAL A 158 14.53 14.14 -0.74
C VAL A 158 14.74 13.75 -2.21
N VAL A 159 15.53 14.54 -2.96
CA VAL A 159 15.84 14.27 -4.37
C VAL A 159 16.57 12.94 -4.55
N LEU A 160 17.55 12.63 -3.70
CA LEU A 160 18.24 11.34 -3.75
C LEU A 160 17.27 10.18 -3.47
N CYS A 161 16.38 10.34 -2.48
CA CYS A 161 15.37 9.34 -2.16
C CYS A 161 14.41 9.10 -3.33
N ILE A 162 13.97 10.15 -4.03
CA ILE A 162 13.12 10.04 -5.24
C ILE A 162 13.84 9.22 -6.31
N ILE A 163 15.09 9.56 -6.62
CA ILE A 163 15.87 8.87 -7.68
C ILE A 163 16.05 7.38 -7.34
N LEU A 164 16.43 7.07 -6.10
CA LEU A 164 16.63 5.69 -5.68
C LEU A 164 15.33 4.88 -5.69
N LEU A 165 14.22 5.45 -5.20
CA LEU A 165 12.91 4.82 -5.25
C LEU A 165 12.46 4.54 -6.69
N ALA A 166 12.64 5.50 -7.60
CA ALA A 166 12.33 5.34 -9.01
C ALA A 166 13.15 4.20 -9.62
N ILE A 167 14.47 4.19 -9.45
CA ILE A 167 15.36 3.14 -9.97
C ILE A 167 14.95 1.76 -9.44
N PHE A 168 14.74 1.61 -8.14
CA PHE A 168 14.35 0.33 -7.56
C PHE A 168 12.98 -0.13 -8.05
N SER A 169 12.02 0.79 -8.17
CA SER A 169 10.69 0.46 -8.69
C SER A 169 10.73 -0.02 -10.14
N ILE A 170 11.56 0.61 -11.00
CA ILE A 170 11.76 0.20 -12.38
C ILE A 170 12.38 -1.20 -12.45
N ILE A 171 13.43 -1.46 -11.66
CA ILE A 171 14.10 -2.78 -11.65
C ILE A 171 13.11 -3.90 -11.31
N ILE A 172 12.27 -3.71 -10.28
CA ILE A 172 11.26 -4.69 -9.89
C ILE A 172 10.15 -4.80 -10.95
N ALA A 173 9.67 -3.67 -11.47
CA ALA A 173 8.59 -3.63 -12.47
C ALA A 173 8.98 -4.30 -13.80
N LEU A 174 10.23 -4.15 -14.24
CA LEU A 174 10.77 -4.80 -15.44
C LEU A 174 10.80 -6.34 -15.32
N GLY A 175 10.77 -6.87 -14.10
CA GLY A 175 10.59 -8.29 -13.82
C GLY A 175 9.19 -8.83 -14.15
N GLY A 176 8.22 -7.94 -14.35
CA GLY A 176 6.83 -8.28 -14.62
C GLY A 176 6.06 -8.75 -13.39
N MET A 177 4.79 -9.08 -13.60
CA MET A 177 3.82 -9.31 -12.53
C MET A 177 4.17 -10.48 -11.60
N LYS A 178 4.88 -11.50 -12.11
CA LYS A 178 5.34 -12.63 -11.29
C LYS A 178 6.36 -12.19 -10.25
N VAL A 179 7.36 -11.41 -10.66
CA VAL A 179 8.39 -10.91 -9.76
C VAL A 179 7.75 -10.04 -8.70
N ILE A 180 6.94 -9.06 -9.13
CA ILE A 180 6.18 -8.17 -8.24
C ILE A 180 5.39 -9.00 -7.21
N GLY A 181 4.51 -9.90 -7.68
CA GLY A 181 3.61 -10.65 -6.79
C GLY A 181 4.31 -11.53 -5.75
N TYR A 182 5.46 -12.12 -6.09
CA TYR A 182 6.22 -12.93 -5.14
C TYR A 182 7.11 -12.07 -4.22
N THR A 183 7.74 -11.00 -4.71
CA THR A 183 8.51 -10.09 -3.85
C THR A 183 7.61 -9.38 -2.84
N ASP A 184 6.37 -9.08 -3.22
CA ASP A 184 5.35 -8.49 -2.35
C ASP A 184 5.08 -9.33 -1.10
N VAL A 185 5.26 -10.65 -1.17
CA VAL A 185 5.03 -11.55 -0.01
C VAL A 185 6.05 -11.31 1.09
N ILE A 186 7.33 -11.17 0.71
CA ILE A 186 8.39 -10.84 1.67
C ILE A 186 8.12 -9.45 2.24
N GLN A 187 7.73 -8.50 1.41
CA GLN A 187 7.46 -7.13 1.84
C GLN A 187 6.32 -7.06 2.86
N VAL A 188 5.17 -7.71 2.59
CA VAL A 188 4.03 -7.75 3.51
C VAL A 188 4.41 -8.34 4.87
N PHE A 189 5.22 -9.40 4.88
CA PHE A 189 5.71 -9.97 6.13
C PHE A 189 6.48 -8.94 6.96
N PHE A 190 7.45 -8.25 6.36
CA PHE A 190 8.25 -7.24 7.06
C PHE A 190 7.45 -5.97 7.41
N LEU A 191 6.44 -5.61 6.61
CA LEU A 191 5.55 -4.50 6.89
C LEU A 191 4.67 -4.77 8.11
N ILE A 192 4.07 -5.96 8.17
CA ILE A 192 3.28 -6.40 9.31
C ILE A 192 4.16 -6.47 10.55
N LEU A 193 5.32 -7.12 10.45
CA LEU A 193 6.27 -7.21 11.56
C LEU A 193 6.72 -5.82 12.04
N GLY A 194 7.09 -4.94 11.11
CA GLY A 194 7.59 -3.59 11.41
C GLY A 194 6.54 -2.74 12.12
N GLY A 195 5.30 -2.73 11.64
CA GLY A 195 4.24 -1.96 12.32
C GLY A 195 3.75 -2.61 13.61
N LEU A 196 3.75 -3.95 13.75
CA LEU A 196 3.50 -4.60 15.04
C LEU A 196 4.57 -4.24 16.08
N VAL A 197 5.84 -4.20 15.69
CA VAL A 197 6.94 -3.74 16.55
C VAL A 197 6.76 -2.27 16.93
N ALA A 198 6.39 -1.41 15.98
CA ALA A 198 6.11 0.00 16.27
C ALA A 198 4.96 0.16 17.28
N SER A 199 3.85 -0.58 17.10
CA SER A 199 2.73 -0.58 18.04
C SER A 199 3.13 -1.12 19.41
N TYR A 200 3.92 -2.19 19.47
CA TYR A 200 4.43 -2.76 20.72
C TYR A 200 5.25 -1.72 21.51
N ILE A 201 6.15 -1.00 20.84
CA ILE A 201 6.99 0.01 21.47
C ILE A 201 6.17 1.21 21.91
N ALA A 202 5.27 1.69 21.06
CA ALA A 202 4.41 2.83 21.39
C ALA A 202 3.54 2.55 22.62
N LEU A 203 2.93 1.37 22.70
CA LEU A 203 2.08 0.96 23.82
C LEU A 203 2.87 0.75 25.12
N ASN A 204 4.06 0.14 25.05
CA ASN A 204 4.92 0.02 26.22
C ASN A 204 5.38 1.39 26.72
N LEU A 205 5.76 2.29 25.82
CA LEU A 205 6.19 3.64 26.19
C LEU A 205 5.05 4.43 26.87
N VAL A 206 3.81 4.31 26.37
CA VAL A 206 2.63 4.89 27.04
C VAL A 206 2.48 4.35 28.46
N SER A 207 2.71 3.06 28.65
CA SER A 207 2.65 2.41 29.97
C SER A 207 3.72 2.94 30.91
N GLU A 208 4.97 2.98 30.44
CA GLU A 208 6.14 3.44 31.20
C GLU A 208 5.99 4.91 31.61
N LYS A 209 5.55 5.78 30.69
CA LYS A 209 5.24 7.19 30.99
C LYS A 209 4.02 7.39 31.90
N SER A 210 3.33 6.32 32.23
CA SER A 210 2.22 6.29 33.19
C SER A 210 2.58 5.50 34.45
N GLY A 211 3.85 5.12 34.65
CA GLY A 211 4.33 4.40 35.83
C GLY A 211 3.97 2.90 35.85
N THR A 212 3.60 2.33 34.71
CA THR A 212 3.25 0.91 34.55
C THR A 212 4.11 0.26 33.47
N THR A 213 3.93 -1.04 33.21
CA THR A 213 4.63 -1.75 32.13
C THR A 213 3.67 -2.65 31.35
N GLY A 214 4.02 -2.96 30.11
CA GLY A 214 3.32 -3.94 29.29
C GLY A 214 2.23 -3.35 28.37
N VAL A 215 2.17 -3.88 27.14
CA VAL A 215 1.31 -3.38 26.06
C VAL A 215 -0.19 -3.35 26.38
N PHE A 216 -0.68 -4.28 27.20
CA PHE A 216 -2.09 -4.32 27.60
C PHE A 216 -2.47 -3.17 28.53
N ASN A 217 -1.55 -2.76 29.41
CA ASN A 217 -1.74 -1.56 30.23
C ASN A 217 -1.72 -0.32 29.34
N GLY A 218 -0.80 -0.29 28.37
CA GLY A 218 -0.73 0.76 27.35
C GLY A 218 -2.06 0.94 26.62
N LEU A 219 -2.66 -0.15 26.13
CA LEU A 219 -3.96 -0.12 25.46
C LEU A 219 -5.07 0.42 26.36
N LYS A 220 -5.14 -0.03 27.62
CA LYS A 220 -6.11 0.49 28.60
C LYS A 220 -5.90 1.99 28.85
N LEU A 221 -4.65 2.42 28.93
CA LEU A 221 -4.29 3.82 29.10
C LEU A 221 -4.63 4.66 27.87
N LEU A 222 -4.53 4.11 26.65
CA LEU A 222 -5.03 4.81 25.46
C LEU A 222 -6.53 5.08 25.59
N ALA A 223 -7.32 4.04 25.91
CA ALA A 223 -8.76 4.19 26.08
C ALA A 223 -9.11 5.17 27.21
N ALA A 224 -8.36 5.17 28.31
CA ALA A 224 -8.62 6.05 29.44
C ALA A 224 -8.22 7.52 29.21
N ASN A 225 -7.16 7.79 28.42
CA ASN A 225 -6.63 9.15 28.21
C ASN A 225 -7.05 9.76 26.86
N ALA A 226 -7.65 8.98 25.97
CA ALA A 226 -8.12 9.39 24.66
C ALA A 226 -9.44 8.69 24.32
N ASP A 227 -10.41 8.72 25.22
CA ASP A 227 -11.72 8.05 25.08
C ASP A 227 -12.44 8.44 23.76
N ASP A 228 -12.39 9.73 23.42
CA ASP A 228 -12.93 10.27 22.17
C ASP A 228 -12.29 9.66 20.91
N HIS A 229 -11.05 9.17 21.01
CA HIS A 229 -10.33 8.49 19.93
C HIS A 229 -10.78 7.04 19.74
N PHE A 230 -11.69 6.49 20.55
CA PHE A 230 -12.26 5.15 20.34
C PHE A 230 -13.70 5.18 19.84
N HIS A 231 -14.30 6.37 19.68
CA HIS A 231 -15.59 6.53 19.03
C HIS A 231 -15.49 6.28 17.52
N MET A 232 -16.18 5.25 17.04
CA MET A 232 -16.13 4.86 15.62
C MET A 232 -17.03 5.71 14.72
N ILE A 233 -18.08 6.31 15.27
CA ILE A 233 -19.11 7.05 14.52
C ILE A 233 -19.23 8.44 15.14
N PHE A 234 -18.94 9.47 14.35
CA PHE A 234 -19.00 10.85 14.83
C PHE A 234 -20.40 11.45 14.78
N HIS A 235 -20.72 12.23 15.81
CA HIS A 235 -21.86 13.13 15.83
C HIS A 235 -21.52 14.43 15.09
N LYS A 236 -22.55 15.18 14.67
CA LYS A 236 -22.41 16.38 13.81
C LYS A 236 -21.62 17.54 14.44
N ASP A 237 -21.55 17.56 15.77
CA ASP A 237 -20.81 18.51 16.58
C ASP A 237 -19.31 18.17 16.71
N ASN A 238 -18.89 16.97 16.31
CA ASN A 238 -17.48 16.59 16.29
C ASN A 238 -16.75 17.33 15.16
N LYS A 239 -15.61 17.96 15.48
CA LYS A 239 -14.75 18.67 14.52
C LYS A 239 -14.34 17.84 13.29
N ASN A 240 -14.27 16.51 13.45
CA ASN A 240 -13.86 15.56 12.42
C ASN A 240 -15.06 14.98 11.62
N TYR A 241 -16.29 15.41 11.89
CA TYR A 241 -17.50 14.91 11.21
C TYR A 241 -17.46 15.15 9.70
N MET A 242 -16.89 16.27 9.25
CA MET A 242 -16.80 16.56 7.82
C MET A 242 -15.88 15.59 7.07
N ASP A 243 -14.87 15.03 7.74
CA ASP A 243 -13.97 14.02 7.17
C ASP A 243 -14.58 12.61 7.25
N LEU A 244 -15.29 12.30 8.34
CA LEU A 244 -15.97 11.01 8.57
C LEU A 244 -17.43 11.25 9.04
N PRO A 245 -18.39 11.42 8.11
CA PRO A 245 -19.74 11.89 8.42
C PRO A 245 -20.66 10.83 9.05
N GLY A 246 -20.36 10.45 10.29
CA GLY A 246 -21.17 9.56 11.10
C GLY A 246 -21.48 8.24 10.39
N LEU A 247 -22.75 7.85 10.34
CA LEU A 247 -23.17 6.58 9.75
C LEU A 247 -22.90 6.47 8.23
N SER A 248 -22.60 7.57 7.54
CA SER A 248 -22.26 7.50 6.11
C SER A 248 -21.01 6.67 5.84
N VAL A 249 -20.15 6.45 6.85
CA VAL A 249 -19.00 5.54 6.73
C VAL A 249 -19.43 4.08 6.55
N LEU A 250 -20.62 3.69 7.04
CA LEU A 250 -21.12 2.32 6.93
C LEU A 250 -22.07 2.12 5.75
N ILE A 251 -22.88 3.13 5.41
CA ILE A 251 -23.96 2.99 4.41
C ILE A 251 -23.86 3.94 3.22
N GLY A 252 -22.90 4.87 3.24
CA GLY A 252 -22.81 5.97 2.28
C GLY A 252 -21.55 5.91 1.41
N GLY A 253 -20.89 7.05 1.28
CA GLY A 253 -19.82 7.27 0.31
C GLY A 253 -18.60 6.34 0.43
N LEU A 254 -18.36 5.76 1.61
CA LEU A 254 -17.23 4.85 1.80
C LEU A 254 -17.37 3.56 0.97
N TRP A 255 -18.61 3.14 0.67
CA TRP A 255 -18.85 2.07 -0.31
C TRP A 255 -18.40 2.44 -1.71
N ILE A 256 -18.65 3.67 -2.14
CA ILE A 256 -18.26 4.15 -3.48
C ILE A 256 -16.74 4.06 -3.62
N THR A 257 -16.02 4.58 -2.62
CA THR A 257 -14.55 4.56 -2.59
C THR A 257 -14.02 3.13 -2.58
N ASN A 258 -14.52 2.27 -1.68
CA ASN A 258 -13.99 0.91 -1.53
C ASN A 258 -14.36 0.00 -2.73
N LEU A 259 -15.60 0.04 -3.23
CA LEU A 259 -15.98 -0.75 -4.40
C LEU A 259 -15.19 -0.32 -5.64
N ASN A 260 -14.97 0.98 -5.82
CA ASN A 260 -14.12 1.47 -6.89
C ASN A 260 -12.68 0.98 -6.72
N TYR A 261 -12.09 1.12 -5.54
CA TYR A 261 -10.70 0.77 -5.28
C TYR A 261 -10.43 -0.74 -5.36
N TRP A 262 -11.26 -1.58 -4.75
CA TRP A 262 -11.02 -3.03 -4.68
C TRP A 262 -11.63 -3.80 -5.83
N GLY A 263 -12.74 -3.31 -6.40
CA GLY A 263 -13.46 -3.99 -7.47
C GLY A 263 -13.00 -3.55 -8.86
N CYS A 264 -12.83 -2.24 -9.06
CA CYS A 264 -12.74 -1.65 -10.40
C CYS A 264 -11.38 -1.01 -10.72
N ASN A 265 -10.43 -0.99 -9.79
CA ASN A 265 -9.15 -0.34 -9.97
C ASN A 265 -8.17 -1.33 -10.61
N GLN A 266 -7.62 -1.00 -11.79
CA GLN A 266 -6.72 -1.89 -12.53
C GLN A 266 -5.58 -2.38 -11.65
N TYR A 267 -4.91 -1.48 -10.93
CA TYR A 267 -3.72 -1.85 -10.17
C TYR A 267 -4.00 -2.82 -9.01
N ILE A 268 -5.21 -2.82 -8.45
CA ILE A 268 -5.62 -3.78 -7.41
C ILE A 268 -6.11 -5.06 -8.06
N THR A 269 -7.17 -4.97 -8.85
CA THR A 269 -7.91 -6.13 -9.36
C THR A 269 -7.05 -7.01 -10.28
N GLN A 270 -6.08 -6.43 -11.00
CA GLN A 270 -5.19 -7.14 -11.94
C GLN A 270 -4.49 -8.36 -11.34
N ARG A 271 -4.16 -8.33 -10.04
CA ARG A 271 -3.52 -9.43 -9.30
C ARG A 271 -4.34 -10.72 -9.30
N ALA A 272 -5.66 -10.57 -9.32
CA ALA A 272 -6.60 -11.69 -9.29
C ALA A 272 -7.02 -12.15 -10.69
N LEU A 273 -6.91 -11.28 -11.71
CA LEU A 273 -7.36 -11.56 -13.08
C LEU A 273 -6.53 -12.63 -13.79
N GLY A 274 -5.28 -12.82 -13.39
CA GLY A 274 -4.40 -13.85 -13.95
C GLY A 274 -4.61 -15.25 -13.35
N ALA A 275 -5.45 -15.42 -12.34
CA ALA A 275 -5.58 -16.68 -11.60
C ALA A 275 -6.89 -17.41 -11.88
N ASP A 276 -6.96 -18.70 -11.54
CA ASP A 276 -8.24 -19.42 -11.52
C ASP A 276 -9.15 -18.90 -10.41
N LEU A 277 -10.46 -19.14 -10.53
CA LEU A 277 -11.46 -18.59 -9.62
C LEU A 277 -11.23 -18.96 -8.15
N LYS A 278 -10.81 -20.20 -7.87
CA LYS A 278 -10.58 -20.65 -6.49
C LYS A 278 -9.39 -19.91 -5.90
N THR A 279 -8.30 -19.81 -6.65
CA THR A 279 -7.08 -19.12 -6.24
C THR A 279 -7.30 -17.62 -6.07
N ALA A 280 -7.96 -16.97 -7.03
CA ALA A 280 -8.32 -15.56 -6.95
C ALA A 280 -9.20 -15.26 -5.73
N ARG A 281 -10.28 -16.01 -5.52
CA ARG A 281 -11.15 -15.85 -4.34
C ARG A 281 -10.40 -16.05 -3.04
N GLY A 282 -9.58 -17.10 -2.95
CA GLY A 282 -8.74 -17.35 -1.78
C GLY A 282 -7.82 -16.17 -1.47
N GLY A 283 -7.23 -15.55 -2.50
CA GLY A 283 -6.38 -14.37 -2.34
C GLY A 283 -7.13 -13.14 -1.86
N LEU A 284 -8.31 -12.85 -2.41
CA LEU A 284 -9.13 -11.72 -1.95
C LEU A 284 -9.62 -11.90 -0.51
N LEU A 285 -10.04 -13.12 -0.13
CA LEU A 285 -10.47 -13.41 1.24
C LEU A 285 -9.31 -13.34 2.23
N PHE A 286 -8.11 -13.78 1.82
CA PHE A 286 -6.90 -13.61 2.63
C PHE A 286 -6.54 -12.13 2.81
N ALA A 287 -6.62 -11.32 1.75
CA ALA A 287 -6.45 -9.87 1.85
C ALA A 287 -7.52 -9.24 2.76
N ALA A 288 -8.78 -9.68 2.69
CA ALA A 288 -9.84 -9.20 3.57
C ALA A 288 -9.53 -9.47 5.04
N PHE A 289 -9.00 -10.65 5.34
CA PHE A 289 -8.53 -10.98 6.69
C PHE A 289 -7.39 -10.06 7.15
N LEU A 290 -6.36 -9.88 6.31
CA LEU A 290 -5.24 -8.99 6.64
C LEU A 290 -5.67 -7.54 6.86
N LYS A 291 -6.70 -7.07 6.14
CA LYS A 291 -7.28 -5.74 6.31
C LYS A 291 -7.83 -5.49 7.70
N ILE A 292 -8.41 -6.49 8.34
CA ILE A 292 -8.93 -6.37 9.72
C ILE A 292 -7.78 -6.11 10.71
N LEU A 293 -6.58 -6.60 10.42
CA LEU A 293 -5.40 -6.43 11.28
C LEU A 293 -4.71 -5.06 11.09
N MET A 294 -4.94 -4.38 9.96
CA MET A 294 -4.25 -3.15 9.61
C MET A 294 -4.37 -2.03 10.65
N PRO A 295 -5.54 -1.75 11.26
CA PRO A 295 -5.66 -0.72 12.29
C PRO A 295 -4.68 -0.87 13.47
N VAL A 296 -4.34 -2.11 13.84
CA VAL A 296 -3.37 -2.38 14.91
C VAL A 296 -1.98 -1.88 14.53
N ILE A 297 -1.65 -1.88 13.24
CA ILE A 297 -0.34 -1.62 12.66
C ILE A 297 -0.19 -0.14 12.30
N VAL A 298 -1.25 0.52 11.82
CA VAL A 298 -1.18 1.89 11.26
C VAL A 298 -2.06 2.92 11.95
N VAL A 299 -2.98 2.55 12.85
CA VAL A 299 -3.84 3.52 13.57
C VAL A 299 -3.48 3.59 15.05
N ILE A 300 -3.29 2.43 15.70
CA ILE A 300 -2.92 2.37 17.12
C ILE A 300 -1.63 3.17 17.43
N PRO A 301 -0.56 3.11 16.62
CA PRO A 301 0.60 3.99 16.82
C PRO A 301 0.23 5.47 16.82
N GLY A 302 -0.68 5.91 15.95
CA GLY A 302 -1.16 7.29 15.92
C GLY A 302 -1.84 7.72 17.22
N ILE A 303 -2.73 6.88 17.76
CA ILE A 303 -3.40 7.12 19.04
C ILE A 303 -2.38 7.13 20.20
N ALA A 304 -1.41 6.23 20.17
CA ALA A 304 -0.33 6.21 21.15
C ALA A 304 0.53 7.47 21.08
N ALA A 305 0.88 7.94 19.89
CA ALA A 305 1.57 9.22 19.70
C ALA A 305 0.76 10.39 20.27
N TYR A 306 -0.57 10.38 20.12
CA TYR A 306 -1.45 11.41 20.70
C TYR A 306 -1.38 11.46 22.22
N VAL A 307 -1.51 10.31 22.89
CA VAL A 307 -1.41 10.24 24.36
C VAL A 307 -0.01 10.62 24.85
N LEU A 308 1.04 10.21 24.14
CA LEU A 308 2.42 10.61 24.46
C LEU A 308 2.65 12.11 24.24
N TYR A 309 2.03 12.69 23.22
CA TYR A 309 2.08 14.12 22.94
C TYR A 309 1.43 14.94 24.05
N GLN A 310 0.25 14.53 24.54
CA GLN A 310 -0.35 15.15 25.71
C GLN A 310 0.54 15.09 26.96
N LYS A 311 1.42 14.08 27.05
CA LYS A 311 2.39 13.90 28.14
C LYS A 311 3.73 14.61 27.90
N GLY A 312 3.81 15.54 26.94
CA GLY A 312 4.98 16.36 26.70
C GLY A 312 6.02 15.76 25.75
N MET A 313 5.74 14.63 25.09
CA MET A 313 6.65 14.03 24.11
C MET A 313 6.36 14.50 22.69
N PHE A 314 7.33 14.38 21.79
CA PHE A 314 7.19 14.63 20.34
C PHE A 314 6.83 16.06 19.92
N HIS A 315 6.70 17.01 20.86
CA HIS A 315 6.38 18.40 20.54
C HIS A 315 7.38 19.03 19.58
N THR A 316 8.66 18.67 19.63
CA THR A 316 9.67 19.21 18.72
C THR A 316 9.73 18.43 17.41
N GLU A 317 9.65 17.11 17.50
CA GLU A 317 9.74 16.18 16.36
C GLU A 317 8.57 16.35 15.38
N MET A 318 7.40 16.75 15.87
CA MET A 318 6.20 16.94 15.06
C MET A 318 6.04 18.36 14.50
N LEU A 319 6.99 19.29 14.75
CA LEU A 319 6.92 20.63 14.18
C LEU A 319 7.36 20.67 12.72
N THR A 320 6.66 21.45 11.90
CA THR A 320 7.12 21.85 10.57
C THR A 320 8.23 22.89 10.66
N SER A 321 8.88 23.20 9.54
CA SER A 321 9.83 24.32 9.44
C SER A 321 9.21 25.68 9.76
N THR A 322 7.88 25.78 9.68
CA THR A 322 7.10 26.99 10.02
C THR A 322 6.63 27.03 11.48
N GLY A 323 6.96 26.00 12.29
CA GLY A 323 6.54 25.91 13.69
C GLY A 323 5.11 25.43 13.91
N ALA A 324 4.41 24.95 12.88
CA ALA A 324 3.10 24.32 13.01
C ALA A 324 3.25 22.83 13.38
N THR A 325 2.31 22.26 14.12
CA THR A 325 2.30 20.81 14.39
C THR A 325 1.76 20.05 13.17
N ASP A 326 2.52 19.08 12.67
CA ASP A 326 2.13 18.19 11.59
C ASP A 326 1.87 16.78 12.13
N VAL A 327 0.59 16.39 12.17
CA VAL A 327 0.15 15.09 12.68
C VAL A 327 0.71 13.91 11.87
N ASN A 328 1.09 14.13 10.61
CA ASN A 328 1.71 13.09 9.77
C ASN A 328 3.10 12.70 10.29
N LYS A 329 3.74 13.54 11.12
CA LYS A 329 5.02 13.21 11.78
C LYS A 329 4.88 12.30 12.98
N ALA A 330 3.66 11.94 13.40
CA ALA A 330 3.40 11.06 14.54
C ALA A 330 4.09 9.68 14.38
N TYR A 331 3.91 9.02 13.24
CA TYR A 331 4.52 7.71 12.99
C TYR A 331 6.05 7.78 12.89
N PRO A 332 6.65 8.69 12.09
CA PRO A 332 8.10 8.92 12.11
C PRO A 332 8.67 9.21 13.51
N ALA A 333 7.95 9.95 14.36
CA ALA A 333 8.37 10.25 15.73
C ALA A 333 8.46 8.98 16.58
N ILE A 334 7.49 8.06 16.46
CA ILE A 334 7.54 6.75 17.09
C ILE A 334 8.70 5.91 16.56
N LEU A 335 8.90 5.87 15.24
CA LEU A 335 10.01 5.09 14.65
C LEU A 335 11.39 5.59 15.10
N ASN A 336 11.52 6.86 15.46
CA ASN A 336 12.77 7.41 16.00
C ASN A 336 13.13 6.89 17.39
N LEU A 337 12.19 6.26 18.09
CA LEU A 337 12.42 5.62 19.39
C LEU A 337 12.90 4.17 19.26
N LEU A 338 12.87 3.60 18.05
CA LEU A 338 13.34 2.24 17.82
C LEU A 338 14.83 2.14 18.21
N PRO A 339 15.23 1.10 18.94
CA PRO A 339 16.63 0.84 19.19
C PRO A 339 17.35 0.51 17.88
N VAL A 340 18.67 0.62 17.94
CA VAL A 340 19.58 0.32 16.84
C VAL A 340 19.32 -1.10 16.32
N GLY A 341 19.31 -1.26 15.00
CA GLY A 341 18.94 -2.49 14.31
C GLY A 341 17.44 -2.58 14.00
N MET A 342 16.56 -2.33 14.99
CA MET A 342 15.11 -2.33 14.75
C MET A 342 14.68 -1.14 13.90
N LYS A 343 15.36 0.01 14.05
CA LYS A 343 15.16 1.16 13.16
C LYS A 343 15.53 0.83 11.71
N GLY A 344 16.60 0.09 11.50
CA GLY A 344 16.96 -0.47 10.19
C GLY A 344 15.89 -1.38 9.59
N VAL A 345 15.28 -2.27 10.39
CA VAL A 345 14.16 -3.12 9.94
C VAL A 345 12.96 -2.29 9.51
N ALA A 346 12.55 -1.30 10.31
CA ALA A 346 11.42 -0.43 9.98
C ALA A 346 11.69 0.42 8.72
N PHE A 347 12.90 0.94 8.59
CA PHE A 347 13.34 1.67 7.40
C PHE A 347 13.33 0.80 6.14
N ALA A 348 13.79 -0.44 6.25
CA ALA A 348 13.76 -1.43 5.18
C ALA A 348 12.33 -1.78 4.76
N ALA A 349 11.46 -2.09 5.72
CA ALA A 349 10.06 -2.40 5.47
C ALA A 349 9.35 -1.24 4.76
N LEU A 350 9.48 -0.01 5.28
CA LEU A 350 8.86 1.18 4.69
C LEU A 350 9.34 1.43 3.26
N THR A 351 10.66 1.36 3.03
CA THR A 351 11.24 1.51 1.68
C THR A 351 10.66 0.47 0.74
N ALA A 352 10.51 -0.77 1.20
CA ALA A 352 10.00 -1.84 0.38
C ALA A 352 8.53 -1.69 0.04
N ALA A 353 7.67 -1.27 0.99
CA ALA A 353 6.28 -0.92 0.69
C ALA A 353 6.16 0.12 -0.42
N ILE A 354 6.97 1.18 -0.34
CA ILE A 354 6.95 2.24 -1.34
C ILE A 354 7.37 1.69 -2.70
N VAL A 355 8.46 0.93 -2.78
CA VAL A 355 8.93 0.30 -4.02
C VAL A 355 7.90 -0.68 -4.58
N ALA A 356 7.23 -1.46 -3.74
CA ALA A 356 6.15 -2.39 -4.12
C ALA A 356 4.98 -1.67 -4.80
N SER A 357 4.49 -0.62 -4.13
CA SER A 357 3.36 0.17 -4.59
C SER A 357 3.69 0.86 -5.92
N LEU A 358 4.89 1.44 -6.03
CA LEU A 358 5.39 2.04 -7.27
C LEU A 358 5.50 1.01 -8.41
N ALA A 359 6.16 -0.13 -8.16
CA ALA A 359 6.32 -1.17 -9.19
C ALA A 359 4.97 -1.72 -9.68
N GLY A 360 4.03 -1.94 -8.75
CA GLY A 360 2.66 -2.35 -9.08
C GLY A 360 1.92 -1.32 -9.91
N LYS A 361 2.01 -0.02 -9.56
CA LYS A 361 1.37 1.07 -10.29
C LYS A 361 1.94 1.23 -11.70
N VAL A 362 3.26 1.24 -11.84
CA VAL A 362 3.94 1.38 -13.13
C VAL A 362 3.64 0.19 -14.05
N ASN A 363 3.60 -1.04 -13.52
CA ASN A 363 3.16 -2.21 -14.29
C ASN A 363 1.72 -2.05 -14.81
N SER A 364 0.80 -1.54 -13.99
CA SER A 364 -0.60 -1.31 -14.42
C SER A 364 -0.73 -0.20 -15.44
N ILE A 365 0.03 0.90 -15.32
CA ILE A 365 0.13 1.96 -16.33
C ILE A 365 0.59 1.35 -17.66
N ALA A 366 1.69 0.60 -17.64
CA ALA A 366 2.23 -0.06 -18.82
C ALA A 366 1.23 -1.05 -19.43
N THR A 367 0.48 -1.78 -18.59
CA THR A 367 -0.56 -2.72 -19.04
C THR A 367 -1.69 -1.99 -19.78
N ILE A 368 -2.25 -0.92 -19.19
CA ILE A 368 -3.34 -0.14 -19.80
C ILE A 368 -2.85 0.49 -21.11
N PHE A 369 -1.69 1.15 -21.10
CA PHE A 369 -1.15 1.77 -22.29
C PHE A 369 -0.92 0.75 -23.42
N THR A 370 -0.29 -0.37 -23.10
CA THR A 370 0.10 -1.38 -24.10
C THR A 370 -1.11 -2.13 -24.65
N LEU A 371 -2.03 -2.58 -23.78
CA LEU A 371 -3.14 -3.45 -24.19
C LEU A 371 -4.39 -2.66 -24.62
N ASP A 372 -4.69 -1.53 -23.98
CA ASP A 372 -5.93 -0.80 -24.23
C ASP A 372 -5.78 0.36 -25.23
N ILE A 373 -4.58 0.92 -25.37
CA ILE A 373 -4.32 2.00 -26.32
C ILE A 373 -3.52 1.48 -27.50
N TYR A 374 -2.32 0.96 -27.26
CA TYR A 374 -1.42 0.57 -28.34
C TYR A 374 -1.95 -0.61 -29.15
N LYS A 375 -2.22 -1.76 -28.52
CA LYS A 375 -2.71 -2.96 -29.21
C LYS A 375 -4.10 -2.76 -29.81
N LYS A 376 -4.98 -1.94 -29.22
CA LYS A 376 -6.34 -1.75 -29.74
C LYS A 376 -6.43 -0.74 -30.88
N VAL A 377 -5.68 0.36 -30.80
CA VAL A 377 -5.87 1.51 -31.71
C VAL A 377 -4.65 1.78 -32.57
N ILE A 378 -3.44 1.74 -31.99
CA ILE A 378 -2.23 2.15 -32.71
C ILE A 378 -1.71 1.02 -33.61
N LYS A 379 -1.66 -0.21 -33.09
CA LYS A 379 -1.14 -1.37 -33.82
C LYS A 379 -1.90 -2.67 -33.46
N PRO A 380 -3.09 -2.89 -34.07
CA PRO A 380 -3.91 -4.10 -33.89
C PRO A 380 -3.16 -5.41 -34.08
N ASP A 381 -2.19 -5.45 -35.00
CA ASP A 381 -1.44 -6.67 -35.34
C ASP A 381 -0.10 -6.80 -34.62
N ALA A 382 0.12 -6.03 -33.54
CA ALA A 382 1.36 -6.12 -32.77
C ALA A 382 1.56 -7.54 -32.19
N SER A 383 2.74 -8.13 -32.41
CA SER A 383 3.13 -9.42 -31.84
C SER A 383 3.31 -9.35 -30.32
N GLU A 384 3.22 -10.49 -29.64
CA GLU A 384 3.42 -10.57 -28.18
C GLU A 384 4.78 -9.99 -27.75
N THR A 385 5.85 -10.27 -28.50
CA THR A 385 7.18 -9.71 -28.22
C THR A 385 7.20 -8.19 -28.31
N ASN A 386 6.51 -7.60 -29.29
CA ASN A 386 6.39 -6.15 -29.43
C ASN A 386 5.63 -5.55 -28.24
N LEU A 387 4.56 -6.21 -27.79
CA LEU A 387 3.78 -5.76 -26.64
C LEU A 387 4.59 -5.82 -25.34
N VAL A 388 5.33 -6.90 -25.09
CA VAL A 388 6.17 -7.01 -23.89
C VAL A 388 7.28 -5.96 -23.90
N ASN A 389 7.94 -5.75 -25.05
CA ASN A 389 9.00 -4.74 -25.16
C ASN A 389 8.46 -3.31 -25.01
N LEU A 390 7.31 -3.01 -25.61
CA LEU A 390 6.65 -1.71 -25.41
C LEU A 390 6.21 -1.53 -23.95
N GLY A 391 5.71 -2.57 -23.31
CA GLY A 391 5.37 -2.56 -21.89
C GLY A 391 6.58 -2.21 -21.03
N LYS A 392 7.74 -2.80 -21.30
CA LYS A 392 9.00 -2.48 -20.61
C LYS A 392 9.46 -1.04 -20.86
N ILE A 393 9.26 -0.53 -22.07
CA ILE A 393 9.56 0.88 -22.39
C ILE A 393 8.61 1.80 -21.63
N ALA A 394 7.31 1.48 -21.58
CA ALA A 394 6.32 2.27 -20.85
C ALA A 394 6.49 2.24 -19.32
N VAL A 395 7.22 1.24 -18.79
CA VAL A 395 7.62 1.18 -17.39
C VAL A 395 8.72 2.21 -17.06
N VAL A 396 9.63 2.47 -18.01
CA VAL A 396 10.73 3.44 -17.88
C VAL A 396 10.20 4.84 -18.16
#